data_AF-A0A395CW14-F1
#
_entry.id   AF-A0A395CW14-F1
#
_cell.length_a   1.000
_cell.length_b   1.000
_cell.length_c   1.000
_cell.angle_alpha   90.00
_cell.angle_beta   90.00
_cell.angle_gamma   90.00
#
_symmetry.space_group_name_H-M   'P 1'
#
loop_
_entity.id
_entity.type
_entity.pdbx_description
1 polymer ?
#
loop_
_entity_poly.entity_id
_entity_poly.type
_entity_poly.pdbx_seq_one_letter_code
_entity_poly.pdbx_strand_id
1 'polypeptide(L)'
;MAAHARKALETSLSASVAAYRRTEFLRAFHRLSAETIAAETTEAARAILRELERALRAERARAGHWTYDLDRHISLLVAFRAEQARAARIGAKIRR
;
A
#
# COMPACT_ATOMS: atom_id res chain seq x y z
N MET A 1 20.00 -19.72 -10.12
CA MET A 1 19.89 -19.00 -8.83
C MET A 1 18.95 -17.80 -8.87
N ALA A 2 19.10 -16.85 -9.79
CA ALA A 2 18.26 -15.63 -9.84
C ALA A 2 16.74 -15.87 -9.92
N ALA A 3 16.30 -16.88 -10.68
CA ALA A 3 14.87 -17.23 -10.79
C ALA A 3 14.25 -17.72 -9.47
N HIS A 4 15.01 -18.48 -8.67
CA HIS A 4 14.54 -18.99 -7.38
C HIS A 4 14.44 -17.87 -6.35
N ALA A 5 15.42 -16.96 -6.33
CA ALA A 5 15.40 -15.78 -5.46
C ALA A 5 14.20 -14.87 -5.78
N ARG A 6 13.92 -14.63 -7.07
CA ARG A 6 12.74 -13.86 -7.48
C ARG A 6 11.43 -14.51 -7.02
N LYS A 7 11.29 -15.83 -7.23
CA LYS A 7 10.09 -16.57 -6.80
C LYS A 7 9.88 -16.47 -5.29
N ALA A 8 10.94 -16.65 -4.50
CA ALA A 8 10.87 -16.52 -3.05
C ALA A 8 10.44 -15.11 -2.61
N LEU A 9 10.99 -14.06 -3.24
CA LEU A 9 10.60 -12.68 -2.99
C LEU A 9 9.13 -12.42 -3.33
N GLU A 10 8.67 -12.90 -4.48
CA GLU A 10 7.26 -12.77 -4.90
C GLU A 10 6.32 -13.47 -3.92
N THR A 11 6.68 -14.67 -3.45
CA THR A 11 5.93 -15.38 -2.40
C THR A 11 5.89 -14.59 -1.10
N SER A 12 7.04 -14.10 -0.62
CA SER A 12 7.10 -13.29 0.60
C SER A 12 6.25 -12.02 0.48
N LEU A 13 6.31 -11.35 -0.67
CA LEU A 13 5.56 -10.12 -0.89
C LEU A 13 4.05 -10.37 -0.95
N SER A 14 3.64 -11.48 -1.58
CA SER A 14 2.24 -11.91 -1.60
C SER A 14 1.74 -12.22 -0.19
N ALA A 15 2.54 -12.90 0.64
CA ALA A 15 2.22 -13.16 2.03
C ALA A 15 2.09 -11.85 2.84
N SER A 16 3.00 -10.89 2.64
CA SER A 16 2.92 -9.57 3.30
C SER A 16 1.67 -8.79 2.90
N VAL A 17 1.28 -8.83 1.62
CA VAL A 17 0.03 -8.21 1.14
C VAL A 17 -1.19 -8.87 1.78
N ALA A 18 -1.19 -10.19 1.96
CA ALA A 18 -2.27 -10.89 2.65
C ALA A 18 -2.32 -10.57 4.16
N ALA A 19 -1.16 -10.36 4.80
CA ALA A 19 -1.04 -10.03 6.22
C ALA A 19 -1.25 -8.53 6.54
N TYR A 20 -1.47 -7.70 5.52
CA TYR A 20 -1.60 -6.25 5.68
C TYR A 20 -2.80 -5.86 6.58
N ARG A 21 -2.49 -5.26 7.73
CA ARG A 21 -3.47 -4.74 8.70
C ARG A 21 -3.88 -3.31 8.36
N ARG A 22 -4.83 -3.21 7.43
CA ARG A 22 -5.29 -1.94 6.84
C ARG A 22 -5.53 -0.81 7.82
N THR A 23 -6.37 -1.03 8.83
CA THR A 23 -6.78 0.03 9.75
C THR A 23 -5.61 0.49 10.63
N GLU A 24 -4.75 -0.42 11.09
CA GLU A 24 -3.57 -0.07 11.90
C GLU A 24 -2.58 0.76 11.07
N PHE A 25 -2.32 0.33 9.83
CA PHE A 25 -1.36 1.01 8.95
C PHE A 25 -1.85 2.40 8.52
N LEU A 26 -3.10 2.52 8.08
CA LEU A 26 -3.63 3.77 7.54
C LEU A 26 -3.86 4.84 8.61
N ARG A 27 -4.01 4.47 9.89
CA ARG A 27 -4.10 5.42 11.01
C ARG A 27 -2.88 6.34 11.14
N ALA A 28 -1.72 5.93 10.62
CA ALA A 28 -0.52 6.77 10.62
C ALA A 28 -0.61 7.95 9.63
N PHE A 29 -1.59 7.97 8.73
CA PHE A 29 -1.76 9.02 7.73
C PHE A 29 -2.74 10.09 8.21
N HIS A 30 -2.21 11.21 8.70
CA HIS A 30 -3.01 12.35 9.19
C HIS A 30 -4.03 12.93 8.19
N ARG A 31 -3.85 12.70 6.88
CA ARG A 31 -4.79 13.16 5.84
C ARG A 31 -5.96 12.20 5.61
N LEU A 32 -5.94 11.01 6.21
CA LEU A 32 -7.00 10.02 6.09
C LEU A 32 -7.83 10.04 7.38
N SER A 33 -9.11 10.39 7.27
CA SER A 33 -10.03 10.31 8.39
C SER A 33 -10.43 8.85 8.67
N ALA A 34 -10.93 8.57 9.88
CA ALA A 34 -11.42 7.25 10.23
C ALA A 34 -12.60 6.82 9.32
N GLU A 35 -13.46 7.76 8.93
CA GLU A 35 -14.56 7.54 7.99
C GLU A 35 -14.04 7.21 6.59
N THR A 36 -13.02 7.92 6.12
CA THR A 36 -12.38 7.63 4.83
C THR A 36 -11.75 6.24 4.84
N ILE A 37 -11.12 5.86 5.94
CA ILE A 37 -10.58 4.51 6.11
C ILE A 37 -11.74 3.50 6.12
N ALA A 38 -12.82 3.71 6.85
CA ALA A 38 -13.92 2.76 6.93
C ALA A 38 -14.74 2.62 5.63
N ALA A 39 -14.77 3.65 4.78
CA ALA A 39 -15.61 3.68 3.59
C ALA A 39 -15.17 2.69 2.49
N GLU A 40 -16.15 1.98 1.92
CA GLU A 40 -15.99 1.08 0.77
C GLU A 40 -16.47 1.76 -0.53
N THR A 41 -15.97 2.97 -0.79
CA THR A 41 -16.32 3.77 -1.97
C THR A 41 -15.10 3.96 -2.88
N THR A 42 -15.37 4.29 -4.16
CA THR A 42 -14.29 4.57 -5.12
C THR A 42 -13.50 5.82 -4.72
N GLU A 43 -14.18 6.81 -4.15
CA GLU A 43 -13.60 8.08 -3.70
C GLU A 43 -12.62 7.85 -2.55
N ALA A 44 -13.03 7.05 -1.55
CA ALA A 44 -12.18 6.66 -0.43
C ALA A 44 -10.96 5.86 -0.89
N ALA A 45 -11.16 4.87 -1.77
CA ALA A 45 -10.07 4.09 -2.33
C ALA A 45 -9.05 4.97 -3.09
N ARG A 46 -9.52 5.93 -3.88
CA ARG A 46 -8.65 6.91 -4.56
C ARG A 46 -7.91 7.81 -3.59
N ALA A 47 -8.55 8.26 -2.50
CA ALA A 47 -7.90 9.09 -1.49
C ALA A 47 -6.76 8.34 -0.79
N ILE A 48 -7.00 7.09 -0.40
CA ILE A 48 -5.99 6.23 0.23
C ILE A 48 -4.81 6.00 -0.72
N LEU A 49 -5.07 5.62 -1.97
CA LEU A 49 -4.02 5.38 -2.97
C LEU A 49 -3.15 6.62 -3.20
N ARG A 50 -3.75 7.82 -3.28
CA ARG A 50 -3.00 9.08 -3.42
C ARG A 50 -2.05 9.33 -2.26
N GLU A 51 -2.47 9.11 -1.02
CA GLU A 51 -1.60 9.30 0.15
C GLU A 51 -0.46 8.27 0.20
N LEU A 52 -0.75 7.01 -0.17
CA LEU A 52 0.29 5.97 -0.26
C LEU A 52 1.32 6.29 -1.34
N GLU A 53 0.89 6.74 -2.53
CA GLU A 53 1.80 7.18 -3.59
C GLU A 53 2.66 8.37 -3.14
N ARG A 54 2.05 9.35 -2.47
CA ARG A 54 2.78 10.50 -1.94
C ARG A 54 3.86 10.06 -0.96
N ALA A 55 3.53 9.16 -0.04
CA ALA A 55 4.50 8.62 0.92
C ALA A 55 5.61 7.81 0.22
N LEU A 56 5.28 6.98 -0.76
CA LEU A 56 6.26 6.24 -1.57
C LEU A 56 7.23 7.17 -2.30
N ARG A 57 6.72 8.23 -2.94
CA ARG A 57 7.54 9.23 -3.64
C ARG A 57 8.44 9.98 -2.66
N ALA A 58 7.89 10.39 -1.52
CA ALA A 58 8.66 11.07 -0.48
C ALA A 58 9.79 10.20 0.09
N GLU A 59 9.53 8.91 0.28
CA GLU A 59 10.56 7.97 0.75
C GLU A 59 11.62 7.73 -0.33
N ARG A 60 11.21 7.49 -1.58
CA ARG A 60 12.14 7.31 -2.70
C ARG A 60 13.00 8.54 -2.96
N ALA A 61 12.50 9.75 -2.71
CA ALA A 61 13.27 10.98 -2.82
C ALA A 61 14.44 11.05 -1.83
N ARG A 62 14.42 10.25 -0.75
CA ARG A 62 15.52 10.11 0.21
C ARG A 62 16.58 9.10 -0.22
N ALA A 63 16.45 8.43 -1.36
CA ALA A 63 17.41 7.40 -1.77
C ALA A 63 18.86 7.91 -1.74
N GLY A 64 19.74 7.18 -1.04
CA GLY A 64 21.13 7.57 -0.82
C GLY A 64 21.35 8.56 0.34
N HIS A 65 20.28 9.05 0.97
CA HIS A 65 20.34 9.83 2.21
C HIS A 65 20.22 8.89 3.42
N TRP A 66 20.85 9.26 4.54
CA TRP A 66 20.85 8.45 5.77
C TRP A 66 19.45 8.24 6.40
N THR A 67 18.47 9.05 5.99
CA THR A 67 17.06 8.92 6.41
C THR A 67 16.23 8.01 5.51
N TYR A 68 16.80 7.44 4.46
CA TYR A 68 16.11 6.43 3.66
C TYR A 68 15.89 5.17 4.48
N ASP A 69 14.63 4.77 4.59
CA ASP A 69 14.23 3.58 5.34
C ASP A 69 13.65 2.54 4.36
N LEU A 70 14.40 1.46 4.15
CA LEU A 70 14.00 0.37 3.26
C LEU A 70 12.78 -0.38 3.79
N ASP A 71 12.68 -0.58 5.11
CA ASP A 71 11.56 -1.29 5.74
C ASP A 71 10.27 -0.47 5.61
N ARG A 72 10.38 0.84 5.79
CA ARG A 72 9.29 1.78 5.49
C ARG A 72 8.90 1.73 4.02
N HIS A 73 9.86 1.71 3.10
CA HIS A 73 9.57 1.62 1.66
C HIS A 73 8.83 0.32 1.31
N ILE A 74 9.29 -0.82 1.81
CA ILE A 74 8.66 -2.14 1.61
C ILE A 74 7.24 -2.13 2.19
N SER A 75 7.06 -1.61 3.40
CA SER A 75 5.76 -1.54 4.06
C SER A 75 4.76 -0.67 3.29
N LEU A 76 5.20 0.48 2.76
CA LEU A 76 4.40 1.34 1.88
C LEU A 76 4.03 0.65 0.56
N LEU A 77 4.97 -0.11 -0.03
CA LEU A 77 4.69 -0.88 -1.26
C LEU A 77 3.66 -1.98 -1.02
N VAL A 78 3.76 -2.71 0.10
CA VAL A 78 2.79 -3.74 0.50
C VAL A 78 1.40 -3.13 0.66
N ALA A 79 1.28 -2.03 1.41
CA ALA A 79 0.02 -1.32 1.62
C ALA A 79 -0.57 -0.83 0.28
N PHE A 80 0.25 -0.23 -0.59
CA PHE A 80 -0.19 0.25 -1.90
C PHE A 80 -0.75 -0.87 -2.78
N ARG A 81 -0.07 -2.02 -2.86
CA ARG A 81 -0.54 -3.18 -3.62
C ARG A 81 -1.85 -3.75 -3.06
N ALA A 82 -1.97 -3.84 -1.74
CA ALA A 82 -3.19 -4.30 -1.09
C ALA A 82 -4.39 -3.37 -1.39
N GLU A 83 -4.17 -2.06 -1.31
CA GLU A 83 -5.21 -1.06 -1.60
C GLU A 83 -5.56 -0.98 -3.10
N GLN A 84 -4.61 -1.23 -4.01
CA GLN A 84 -4.92 -1.34 -5.44
C GLN A 84 -5.86 -2.53 -5.72
N ALA A 85 -5.56 -3.70 -5.14
CA ALA A 85 -6.42 -4.88 -5.27
C ALA A 85 -7.80 -4.65 -4.64
N ARG A 86 -7.88 -3.88 -3.54
CA ARG A 86 -9.15 -3.45 -2.95
C ARG A 86 -9.93 -2.51 -3.88
N ALA A 87 -9.29 -1.47 -4.41
CA ALA A 87 -9.92 -0.53 -5.33
C ALA A 87 -10.48 -1.22 -6.58
N ALA A 88 -9.75 -2.19 -7.14
CA ALA A 88 -10.21 -3.00 -8.27
C ALA A 88 -11.49 -3.79 -7.93
N ARG A 89 -11.57 -4.38 -6.73
CA ARG A 89 -12.77 -5.10 -6.25
C ARG A 89 -13.97 -4.17 -6.07
N ILE A 90 -13.77 -2.98 -5.49
CA ILE A 90 -14.83 -1.96 -5.34
C ILE A 90 -15.34 -1.53 -6.72
N GLY A 91 -14.44 -1.21 -7.65
CA GLY A 91 -14.82 -0.82 -9.02
C GLY A 91 -15.51 -1.94 -9.80
N ALA A 92 -15.15 -3.21 -9.57
CA ALA A 92 -15.85 -4.36 -10.14
C ALA A 92 -17.26 -4.52 -9.56
N LYS A 93 -17.45 -4.27 -8.26
CA LYS A 93 -18.75 -4.33 -7.59
C LYS A 93 -19.73 -3.26 -8.10
N ILE A 94 -19.24 -2.05 -8.39
CA ILE A 94 -20.08 -0.95 -8.89
C ILE A 94 -20.56 -1.17 -10.33
N ARG A 95 -19.80 -1.93 -11.14
CA ARG A 95 -20.15 -2.22 -12.55
C ARG A 95 -21.12 -3.40 -12.72
N ARG A 96 -21.39 -4.16 -11.65
CA ARG A 96 -22.39 -5.23 -11.63
C ARG A 96 -23.72 -4.68 -11.12
#